data_AF-A0A1H2RA42-F1
#
_entry.id   AF-A0A1H2RA42-F1
#
_cell.length_a   1.000
_cell.length_b   1.000
_cell.length_c   1.000
_cell.angle_alpha   90.00
_cell.angle_beta   90.00
_cell.angle_gamma   90.00
#
_symmetry.space_group_name_H-M   'P 1'
#
loop_
_entity.id
_entity.type
_entity.pdbx_description
1 polymer ?
#
loop_
_entity_poly.entity_id
_entity_poly.type
_entity_poly.pdbx_seq_one_letter_code
_entity_poly.pdbx_strand_id
1 'polypeptide(L)'
;MRLKKENFNAGSPYSSWLKEELIGEVCDSVNGFECRGLVEKYGLHFDESTVDVIMGISNIDDLPDDLKKIAVDIIRMELDENFQA
;
A
#
# COMPACT_ATOMS: atom_id res chain seq x y z
N MET A 1 -3.29 -0.95 -18.75
CA MET A 1 -2.93 0.49 -18.73
C MET A 1 -1.59 0.59 -18.03
N ARG A 2 -0.60 1.33 -18.54
CA ARG A 2 0.72 1.39 -17.89
C ARG A 2 0.74 2.50 -16.85
N LEU A 3 0.61 2.14 -15.59
CA LEU A 3 0.67 3.08 -14.47
C LEU A 3 2.13 3.44 -14.17
N LYS A 4 2.31 4.65 -13.62
CA LYS A 4 3.59 5.14 -13.13
C LYS A 4 3.43 5.64 -11.71
N LYS A 5 4.53 5.74 -10.95
CA LYS A 5 4.48 6.20 -9.56
C LYS A 5 3.84 7.57 -9.38
N GLU A 6 3.96 8.46 -10.38
CA GLU A 6 3.34 9.79 -10.33
C GLU A 6 1.81 9.74 -10.35
N ASN A 7 1.22 8.63 -10.82
CA ASN A 7 -0.21 8.43 -10.75
C ASN A 7 -0.70 8.34 -9.30
N PHE A 8 0.16 8.05 -8.33
CA PHE A 8 -0.17 7.89 -6.91
C PHE A 8 0.22 9.11 -6.05
N ASN A 9 0.60 10.22 -6.70
CA ASN A 9 0.85 11.48 -6.02
C ASN A 9 -0.45 12.07 -5.43
N ALA A 10 -0.31 12.79 -4.33
CA ALA A 10 -1.41 13.43 -3.63
C ALA A 10 -2.32 14.23 -4.56
N GLY A 11 -3.63 14.12 -4.34
CA GLY A 11 -4.65 14.73 -5.19
C GLY A 11 -5.07 13.88 -6.40
N SER A 12 -4.42 12.73 -6.63
CA SER A 12 -4.89 11.76 -7.62
C SER A 12 -5.91 10.77 -7.01
N PRO A 13 -6.82 10.20 -7.82
CA PRO A 13 -7.71 9.15 -7.35
C PRO A 13 -6.96 7.89 -6.90
N TYR A 14 -5.83 7.57 -7.54
CA TYR A 14 -5.02 6.41 -7.15
C TYR A 14 -4.28 6.61 -5.83
N SER A 15 -4.00 7.86 -5.44
CA SER A 15 -3.39 8.16 -4.14
C SER A 15 -4.35 7.82 -2.99
N SER A 16 -5.61 8.25 -3.09
CA SER A 16 -6.63 7.91 -2.08
C SER A 16 -6.89 6.40 -2.05
N TRP A 17 -7.08 5.79 -3.22
CA TRP A 17 -7.27 4.35 -3.34
C TRP A 17 -6.12 3.56 -2.69
N LEU A 18 -4.86 3.89 -3.01
CA LEU A 18 -3.72 3.16 -2.46
C LEU A 18 -3.63 3.27 -0.93
N LYS A 19 -3.98 4.44 -0.37
CA LYS A 19 -4.03 4.62 1.08
C LYS A 19 -5.09 3.71 1.70
N GLU A 20 -6.28 3.66 1.12
CA GLU A 20 -7.36 2.78 1.59
C GLU A 20 -6.94 1.31 1.54
N GLU A 21 -6.32 0.86 0.45
CA GLU A 21 -5.87 -0.54 0.34
C GLU A 21 -4.76 -0.91 1.32
N LEU A 22 -3.79 -0.01 1.52
CA LEU A 22 -2.72 -0.21 2.50
C LEU A 22 -3.25 -0.25 3.93
N ILE A 23 -4.19 0.65 4.27
CA ILE A 23 -4.83 0.67 5.59
C ILE A 23 -5.63 -0.60 5.79
N GLY A 24 -6.41 -1.04 4.80
CA GLY A 24 -7.13 -2.30 4.86
C GLY A 24 -6.19 -3.48 5.12
N GLU A 25 -5.11 -3.59 4.36
CA GLU A 25 -4.13 -4.68 4.50
C GLU A 25 -3.46 -4.69 5.90
N VAL A 26 -3.09 -3.52 6.43
CA VAL A 26 -2.49 -3.39 7.76
C VAL A 26 -3.52 -3.69 8.86
N CYS A 27 -4.70 -3.09 8.80
CA CYS A 27 -5.77 -3.29 9.77
C CYS A 27 -6.21 -4.76 9.83
N ASP A 28 -6.34 -5.40 8.68
CA ASP A 28 -6.71 -6.82 8.60
C ASP A 28 -5.62 -7.67 9.27
N SER A 29 -4.35 -7.42 8.97
CA SER A 29 -3.24 -8.11 9.63
C SER A 29 -3.20 -7.89 11.15
N VAL A 30 -3.48 -6.68 11.64
CA VAL A 30 -3.46 -6.36 13.08
C VAL A 30 -4.63 -7.04 13.81
N ASN A 31 -5.80 -7.11 13.18
CA ASN A 31 -7.01 -7.69 13.76
C ASN A 31 -7.16 -9.21 13.50
N GLY A 32 -6.23 -9.82 12.75
CA GLY A 32 -6.25 -11.24 12.42
C GLY A 32 -7.28 -11.61 11.34
N PHE A 33 -7.64 -10.67 10.47
CA PHE A 33 -8.41 -10.92 9.26
C PHE A 33 -7.47 -11.21 8.08
N GLU A 34 -7.91 -12.06 7.15
CA GLU A 34 -7.18 -12.37 5.92
C GLU A 34 -7.76 -11.58 4.75
N CYS A 35 -6.99 -10.62 4.21
CA CYS A 35 -7.29 -9.92 2.97
C CYS A 35 -6.44 -10.49 1.82
N ARG A 36 -5.20 -10.00 1.65
CA ARG A 36 -4.22 -10.53 0.68
C ARG A 36 -3.08 -11.30 1.33
N GLY A 37 -2.91 -11.15 2.65
CA GLY A 37 -1.85 -11.80 3.42
C GLY A 37 -0.45 -11.29 3.06
N LEU A 38 -0.33 -10.06 2.53
CA LEU A 38 0.96 -9.49 2.11
C LEU A 38 1.83 -9.16 3.33
N VAL A 39 1.23 -8.73 4.44
CA VAL A 39 1.96 -8.48 5.69
C VAL A 39 2.62 -9.76 6.20
N GLU A 40 1.88 -10.87 6.25
CA GLU A 40 2.40 -12.19 6.65
C GLU A 40 3.42 -12.73 5.64
N LYS A 41 3.13 -12.63 4.33
CA LYS A 41 4.04 -13.05 3.25
C LYS A 41 5.42 -12.42 3.38
N TYR A 42 5.50 -11.15 3.76
CA TYR A 42 6.75 -10.44 3.95
C TYR A 42 7.32 -10.55 5.37
N GLY A 43 6.62 -11.22 6.30
CA GLY A 43 7.03 -11.34 7.70
C GLY A 43 7.08 -9.99 8.41
N LEU A 44 6.20 -9.07 8.03
CA LEU A 44 6.17 -7.70 8.54
C LEU A 44 5.26 -7.62 9.77
N HIS A 45 5.55 -6.64 10.63
CA HIS A 45 4.72 -6.36 11.80
C HIS A 45 4.42 -4.88 11.84
N PHE A 46 3.13 -4.55 11.92
CA PHE A 46 2.62 -3.21 11.95
C PHE A 46 1.72 -3.04 13.18
N ASP A 47 1.61 -1.80 13.64
CA ASP A 47 0.68 -1.40 14.69
C ASP A 47 -0.31 -0.37 14.15
N GLU A 48 -1.27 0.05 14.99
CA GLU A 48 -2.27 1.06 14.62
C GLU A 48 -1.65 2.39 14.18
N SER A 49 -0.44 2.75 14.65
CA SER A 49 0.25 3.99 14.27
C SER A 49 0.72 3.97 12.81
N THR A 50 0.81 2.79 12.20
CA THR A 50 1.14 2.62 10.79
C THR A 50 0.08 3.25 9.88
N VAL A 51 -1.19 3.31 10.34
CA VAL A 51 -2.28 3.98 9.62
C VAL A 51 -2.00 5.48 9.45
N ASP A 52 -1.49 6.14 10.49
CA ASP A 52 -1.15 7.57 10.44
C ASP A 52 -0.01 7.83 9.43
N VAL A 53 0.98 6.92 9.38
CA VAL A 53 2.08 6.98 8.41
C VAL A 53 1.53 6.88 6.98
N ILE A 54 0.64 5.92 6.70
CA ILE A 54 0.02 5.74 5.38
C ILE A 54 -0.81 6.98 5.00
N MET A 55 -1.59 7.53 5.93
CA MET A 55 -2.40 8.72 5.66
C MET A 55 -1.55 9.95 5.34
N GLY A 56 -0.36 10.05 5.93
CA GLY A 56 0.57 11.18 5.77
C GLY A 56 1.35 11.21 4.45
N ILE A 57 1.40 10.12 3.67
CA ILE A 57 2.23 10.10 2.45
C ILE A 57 1.66 11.04 1.38
N SER A 58 2.57 11.68 0.64
CA SER A 58 2.24 12.50 -0.53
C SER A 58 2.52 11.79 -1.85
N ASN A 59 3.37 10.77 -1.84
CA ASN A 59 3.67 9.90 -2.98
C ASN A 59 4.13 8.51 -2.50
N ILE A 60 4.21 7.53 -3.42
CA ILE A 60 4.68 6.18 -3.09
C ILE A 60 6.10 6.17 -2.51
N ASP A 61 6.97 7.08 -2.97
CA ASP A 61 8.35 7.10 -2.53
C ASP A 61 8.52 7.48 -1.06
N ASP A 62 7.54 8.18 -0.47
CA ASP A 62 7.49 8.56 0.95
C ASP A 62 7.19 7.36 1.87
N LEU A 63 6.70 6.23 1.32
CA LEU A 63 6.43 5.04 2.12
C LEU A 63 7.73 4.42 2.65
N PRO A 64 7.73 3.95 3.91
CA PRO A 64 8.74 3.02 4.40
C PRO A 64 8.92 1.84 3.44
N ASP A 65 10.13 1.32 3.32
CA ASP A 65 10.47 0.27 2.35
C ASP A 65 9.54 -0.95 2.42
N ASP A 66 9.11 -1.32 3.63
CA ASP A 66 8.22 -2.44 3.86
C ASP A 66 6.79 -2.18 3.35
N LEU A 67 6.23 -0.99 3.61
CA LEU A 67 4.95 -0.58 3.04
C LEU A 67 5.04 -0.35 1.54
N LYS A 68 6.19 0.09 1.03
CA LYS A 68 6.42 0.26 -0.41
C LYS A 68 6.38 -1.08 -1.15
N LYS A 69 6.93 -2.15 -0.57
CA LYS A 69 6.81 -3.52 -1.12
C LYS A 69 5.35 -3.95 -1.22
N ILE A 70 4.59 -3.75 -0.14
CA ILE A 70 3.16 -4.08 -0.11
C ILE A 70 2.40 -3.25 -1.16
N ALA A 71 2.63 -1.94 -1.21
CA ALA A 71 1.99 -1.04 -2.17
C ALA A 71 2.22 -1.49 -3.62
N VAL A 72 3.46 -1.84 -3.97
CA VAL A 72 3.81 -2.33 -5.31
C VAL A 72 3.09 -3.64 -5.63
N ASP A 73 3.02 -4.57 -4.68
CA ASP A 73 2.30 -5.84 -4.89
C ASP A 73 0.79 -5.62 -5.05
N ILE A 74 0.16 -4.75 -4.24
CA ILE A 74 -1.26 -4.40 -4.38
C ILE A 74 -1.53 -3.80 -5.77
N ILE A 75 -0.70 -2.84 -6.21
CA ILE A 75 -0.85 -2.21 -7.53
C ILE A 75 -0.71 -3.25 -8.65
N ARG A 76 0.23 -4.18 -8.52
CA ARG A 76 0.41 -5.27 -9.50
C ARG A 76 -0.77 -6.22 -9.54
N MET A 77 -1.30 -6.58 -8.38
CA MET A 77 -2.43 -7.51 -8.29
C MET A 77 -3.72 -6.93 -8.85
N GLU A 78 -3.96 -5.63 -8.67
CA GLU A 78 -5.28 -5.04 -8.91
C GLU A 78 -5.37 -4.09 -10.10
N LEU A 79 -4.27 -3.42 -10.47
CA LEU A 79 -4.31 -2.35 -11.48
C LEU A 79 -3.40 -2.59 -12.69
N ASP A 80 -2.14 -2.96 -12.45
CA ASP A 80 -1.13 -3.11 -13.50
C ASP A 80 -0.07 -4.13 -13.09
N GLU A 81 -0.22 -5.38 -13.53
CA GLU A 81 0.70 -6.50 -13.24
C GLU A 81 2.17 -6.19 -13.57
N ASN A 82 2.43 -5.25 -14.48
CA ASN A 82 3.76 -4.88 -14.94
C ASN A 82 4.29 -3.60 -14.26
N PHE A 83 3.63 -3.13 -13.20
CA PHE A 83 4.01 -1.91 -12.49
C PHE A 83 5.42 -2.02 -11.88
N GLN A 84 6.17 -0.92 -11.99
CA GLN A 84 7.50 -0.75 -11.41
C GLN A 84 7.54 0.61 -10.73
N ALA A 85 7.73 0.61 -9.40
CA ALA A 85 7.93 1.81 -8.60
C ALA A 85 9.40 2.25 -8.60
#